data_AF-D3SRY3-F1
#
_entry.id   AF-D3SRY3-F1
#
_cell.length_a   1.000
_cell.length_b   1.000
_cell.length_c   1.000
_cell.angle_alpha   90.00
_cell.angle_beta   90.00
_cell.angle_gamma   90.00
#
_symmetry.space_group_name_H-M   'P 1'
#
loop_
_entity.id
_entity.type
_entity.pdbx_description
1 polymer ?
#
loop_
_entity_poly.entity_id
_entity_poly.type
_entity_poly.pdbx_seq_one_letter_code
_entity_poly.pdbx_strand_id
1 'polypeptide(L)'
;MNERGTQSLMDQETLDRRVQAGETPQWVADHWESFREGLLGERNNSPFPCFFGAESVAAGEPIYTAVPSMSDADALLTLRDRILEYLDVYQDHAGRASLVTFFKPPEEPLSEREYHDALWHILQTLHLHDPEPWPEDIPTDPDDKHWEFCLGGEPMFPTCRAPFYDTRKSRYCPIGLEITFQPRALFEDLNVTAEYEAGQRARDVIQDRLEEYDGVCPHADLGDWGVDGDREWPQYMLSSDEEQAPAECPITVTREHPKPAARLS
;
A
#
# COMPACT_ATOMS: atom_id res chain seq x y z
N MET A 1 8.39 -10.09 16.08
CA MET A 1 8.99 -8.86 15.53
C MET A 1 10.48 -8.63 15.89
N ASN A 2 11.35 -9.65 15.91
CA ASN A 2 12.79 -9.47 16.26
C ASN A 2 13.77 -10.30 15.40
N GLU A 3 13.31 -10.81 14.26
CA GLU A 3 14.13 -11.65 13.37
C GLU A 3 15.24 -10.84 12.68
N ARG A 4 16.36 -11.49 12.34
CA ARG A 4 17.48 -10.86 11.63
C ARG A 4 17.24 -10.89 10.12
N GLY A 5 17.46 -9.76 9.45
CA GLY A 5 17.27 -9.61 8.00
C GLY A 5 16.40 -8.39 7.68
N THR A 6 16.36 -8.00 6.40
CA THR A 6 15.51 -6.88 5.95
C THR A 6 14.04 -7.29 5.81
N GLN A 7 13.77 -8.56 5.44
CA GLN A 7 12.42 -9.12 5.29
C GLN A 7 11.87 -9.69 6.61
N SER A 8 12.05 -8.97 7.71
CA SER A 8 11.42 -9.30 9.00
C SER A 8 10.34 -8.27 9.31
N LEU A 9 9.25 -8.67 9.97
CA LEU A 9 8.32 -7.70 10.56
C LEU A 9 8.97 -6.97 11.73
N MET A 10 8.91 -5.64 11.68
CA MET A 10 9.48 -4.74 12.67
C MET A 10 8.42 -3.72 13.08
N ASP A 11 8.24 -3.49 14.38
CA ASP A 11 7.55 -2.30 14.84
C ASP A 11 8.40 -1.04 14.57
N GLN A 12 7.78 0.13 14.72
CA GLN A 12 8.43 1.41 14.44
C GLN A 12 9.71 1.61 15.28
N GLU A 13 9.66 1.28 16.58
CA GLU A 13 10.80 1.43 17.50
C GLU A 13 11.97 0.54 17.07
N THR A 14 11.70 -0.70 16.66
CA THR A 14 12.72 -1.66 16.21
C THR A 14 13.35 -1.21 14.90
N LEU A 15 12.56 -0.75 13.93
CA LEU A 15 13.09 -0.23 12.67
C LEU A 15 13.98 1.00 12.92
N ASP A 16 13.50 1.98 13.68
CA ASP A 16 14.23 3.20 14.00
C ASP A 16 15.56 2.90 14.70
N ARG A 17 15.54 2.03 15.71
CA ARG A 17 16.74 1.58 16.42
C ARG A 17 17.76 0.92 15.48
N ARG A 18 17.32 0.06 14.55
CA ARG A 18 18.21 -0.62 13.60
C ARG A 18 18.82 0.35 12.59
N VAL A 19 18.04 1.33 12.12
CA VAL A 19 18.54 2.40 11.25
C VAL A 19 19.61 3.22 11.97
N GLN A 20 19.33 3.69 13.19
CA GLN A 20 20.29 4.46 14.00
C GLN A 20 21.57 3.67 14.34
N ALA A 21 21.47 2.36 14.48
CA ALA A 21 22.61 1.47 14.75
C ALA A 21 23.39 1.08 13.48
N GLY A 22 22.93 1.45 12.28
CA GLY A 22 23.54 1.03 11.01
C GLY A 22 23.39 -0.47 10.72
N GLU A 23 22.34 -1.10 11.26
CA GLU A 23 22.07 -2.54 11.12
C GLU A 23 21.19 -2.86 9.89
N THR A 24 20.72 -1.84 9.17
CA THR A 24 19.99 -1.97 7.91
C THR A 24 20.85 -1.55 6.71
N PRO A 25 20.58 -2.05 5.49
CA PRO A 25 21.12 -1.45 4.28
C PRO A 25 20.71 0.03 4.15
N GLN A 26 21.54 0.83 3.50
CA GLN A 26 21.31 2.28 3.33
C GLN A 26 19.94 2.60 2.72
N TRP A 27 19.54 1.86 1.67
CA TRP A 27 18.25 2.09 1.01
C TRP A 27 17.03 1.92 1.94
N VAL A 28 17.14 1.08 2.98
CA VAL A 28 16.06 0.93 3.99
C VAL A 28 16.02 2.16 4.89
N ALA A 29 17.18 2.68 5.29
CA ALA A 29 17.27 3.92 6.07
C ALA A 29 16.71 5.10 5.27
N ASP A 30 17.07 5.21 3.98
CA ASP A 30 16.59 6.28 3.10
C ASP A 30 15.05 6.22 2.94
N HIS A 31 14.48 5.02 2.75
CA HIS A 31 13.03 4.82 2.72
C HIS A 31 12.39 5.20 4.06
N TRP A 32 12.94 4.73 5.18
CA TRP A 32 12.43 5.03 6.52
C TRP A 32 12.36 6.53 6.79
N GLU A 33 13.47 7.24 6.55
CA GLU A 33 13.57 8.69 6.73
C GLU A 33 12.59 9.42 5.80
N SER A 34 12.59 9.09 4.51
CA SER A 34 11.69 9.72 3.55
C SER A 34 10.21 9.46 3.84
N PHE A 35 9.86 8.26 4.30
CA PHE A 35 8.49 7.91 4.68
C PHE A 35 8.02 8.71 5.88
N ARG A 36 8.81 8.73 6.96
CA ARG A 36 8.47 9.50 8.16
C ARG A 36 8.36 10.98 7.88
N GLU A 37 9.34 11.56 7.19
CA GLU A 37 9.34 12.98 6.86
C GLU A 37 8.15 13.35 5.98
N GLY A 38 7.79 12.47 5.03
CA GLY A 38 6.61 12.66 4.19
C GLY A 38 5.30 12.68 4.97
N LEU A 39 5.13 11.79 5.95
CA LEU A 39 3.87 11.66 6.69
C LEU A 39 3.77 12.59 7.91
N LEU A 40 4.88 12.92 8.56
CA LEU A 40 4.93 13.78 9.75
C LEU A 40 5.34 15.22 9.45
N GLY A 41 5.82 15.48 8.23
CA GLY A 41 6.20 16.81 7.78
C GLY A 41 5.03 17.62 7.22
N GLU A 42 5.39 18.77 6.65
CA GLU A 42 4.47 19.67 5.97
C GLU A 42 4.95 19.93 4.54
N ARG A 43 3.99 20.15 3.64
CA ARG A 43 4.25 20.59 2.27
C ARG A 43 3.25 21.66 1.86
N ASN A 44 3.72 22.70 1.18
CA ASN A 44 2.91 23.88 0.85
C ASN A 44 2.24 24.52 2.10
N ASN A 45 2.86 24.39 3.28
CA ASN A 45 2.28 24.77 4.59
C ASN A 45 1.01 23.98 4.98
N SER A 46 0.81 22.80 4.40
CA SER A 46 -0.26 21.86 4.75
C SER A 46 0.36 20.56 5.28
N PRO A 47 -0.18 19.94 6.34
CA PRO A 47 0.27 18.63 6.82
C PRO A 47 -0.13 17.52 5.84
N PHE A 48 0.41 16.31 6.02
CA PHE A 48 0.02 15.16 5.20
C PHE A 48 -1.52 14.98 5.16
N PRO A 49 -2.13 14.76 3.97
CA PRO A 49 -3.59 14.84 3.82
C PRO A 49 -4.37 13.82 4.66
N CYS A 50 -3.86 12.59 4.72
CA CYS A 50 -4.46 11.52 5.51
C CYS A 50 -4.05 11.67 6.98
N PHE A 51 -4.87 12.37 7.76
CA PHE A 51 -4.60 12.57 9.18
C PHE A 51 -4.58 11.27 9.97
N PHE A 52 -5.38 10.26 9.60
CA PHE A 52 -5.32 8.92 10.22
C PHE A 52 -3.95 8.27 10.05
N GLY A 53 -3.38 8.34 8.85
CA GLY A 53 -2.05 7.80 8.56
C GLY A 53 -0.95 8.56 9.29
N ALA A 54 -1.01 9.89 9.28
CA ALA A 54 -0.05 10.75 9.99
C ALA A 54 -0.08 10.51 11.52
N GLU A 55 -1.27 10.43 12.11
CA GLU A 55 -1.45 10.13 13.54
C GLU A 55 -0.97 8.73 13.89
N SER A 56 -1.20 7.74 13.02
CA SER A 56 -0.77 6.36 13.24
C SER A 56 0.76 6.25 13.26
N VAL A 57 1.45 6.88 12.29
CA VAL A 57 2.92 6.95 12.29
C VAL A 57 3.45 7.73 13.50
N ALA A 58 2.80 8.84 13.87
CA ALA A 58 3.20 9.62 15.05
C ALA A 58 3.09 8.80 16.34
N ALA A 59 2.09 7.91 16.42
CA ALA A 59 1.89 6.97 17.52
C ALA A 59 2.78 5.71 17.45
N GLY A 60 3.45 5.46 16.32
CA GLY A 60 4.31 4.30 16.10
C GLY A 60 3.57 2.98 15.96
N GLU A 61 2.33 3.04 15.46
CA GLU A 61 1.45 1.89 15.25
C GLU A 61 1.74 1.08 13.98
N PRO A 62 2.31 1.62 12.87
CA PRO A 62 2.58 0.80 11.70
C PRO A 62 3.65 -0.26 11.96
N ILE A 63 3.52 -1.37 11.23
CA ILE A 63 4.51 -2.44 11.15
C ILE A 63 5.23 -2.31 9.81
N TYR A 64 6.52 -2.64 9.79
CA TYR A 64 7.41 -2.43 8.67
C TYR A 64 8.08 -3.73 8.21
N THR A 65 8.32 -3.83 6.91
CA THR A 65 9.17 -4.85 6.30
C THR A 65 9.90 -4.29 5.07
N ALA A 66 11.05 -4.86 4.72
CA ALA A 66 11.86 -4.38 3.60
C ALA A 66 12.24 -5.53 2.65
N VAL A 67 11.81 -5.44 1.40
CA VAL A 67 11.88 -6.48 0.37
C VAL A 67 13.01 -6.20 -0.61
N PRO A 68 13.95 -7.13 -0.83
CA PRO A 68 15.17 -6.88 -1.62
C PRO A 68 14.94 -6.86 -3.14
N SER A 69 13.73 -7.14 -3.62
CA SER A 69 13.39 -7.21 -5.05
C SER A 69 11.89 -7.07 -5.29
N MET A 70 11.51 -6.45 -6.41
CA MET A 70 10.13 -6.37 -6.89
C MET A 70 9.72 -7.54 -7.78
N SER A 71 10.66 -8.42 -8.19
CA SER A 71 10.41 -9.48 -9.18
C SER A 71 11.07 -10.83 -8.88
N ASP A 72 11.89 -10.91 -7.83
CA ASP A 72 12.49 -12.17 -7.41
C ASP A 72 11.46 -13.03 -6.67
N ALA A 73 11.27 -14.27 -7.12
CA ALA A 73 10.22 -15.14 -6.59
C ALA A 73 10.41 -15.42 -5.09
N ASP A 74 11.62 -15.72 -4.63
CA ASP A 74 11.87 -16.02 -3.22
C ASP A 74 11.64 -14.79 -2.33
N ALA A 75 12.01 -13.60 -2.81
CA ALA A 75 11.72 -12.34 -2.12
C ALA A 75 10.20 -12.09 -2.00
N LEU A 76 9.43 -12.33 -3.07
CA LEU A 76 7.97 -12.11 -3.05
C LEU A 76 7.22 -13.19 -2.26
N LEU A 77 7.68 -14.44 -2.26
CA LEU A 77 7.15 -15.49 -1.39
C LEU A 77 7.43 -15.19 0.09
N THR A 78 8.60 -14.64 0.40
CA THR A 78 8.91 -14.16 1.75
C THR A 78 8.02 -12.97 2.14
N LEU A 79 7.75 -12.05 1.21
CA LEU A 79 6.80 -10.94 1.45
C LEU A 79 5.40 -11.49 1.75
N ARG A 80 4.90 -12.46 0.97
CA ARG A 80 3.63 -13.14 1.28
C ARG A 80 3.62 -13.65 2.72
N ASP A 81 4.65 -14.38 3.13
CA ASP A 81 4.73 -14.92 4.50
C ASP A 81 4.75 -13.80 5.55
N ARG A 82 5.39 -12.66 5.26
CA ARG A 82 5.36 -11.48 6.14
C ARG A 82 3.98 -10.83 6.21
N ILE A 83 3.24 -10.77 5.11
CA ILE A 83 1.87 -10.23 5.13
C ILE A 83 0.96 -11.16 5.95
N LEU A 84 1.07 -12.48 5.79
CA LEU A 84 0.33 -13.45 6.60
C LEU A 84 0.67 -13.33 8.09
N GLU A 85 1.97 -13.26 8.43
CA GLU A 85 2.39 -13.01 9.82
C GLU A 85 1.84 -11.68 10.35
N TYR A 86 1.76 -10.65 9.51
CA TYR A 86 1.19 -9.36 9.88
C TYR A 86 -0.31 -9.47 10.17
N LEU A 87 -1.07 -10.18 9.32
CA LEU A 87 -2.51 -10.41 9.51
C LEU A 87 -2.79 -11.14 10.84
N ASP A 88 -1.90 -12.03 11.27
CA ASP A 88 -2.02 -12.74 12.55
C ASP A 88 -1.80 -11.85 13.79
N VAL A 89 -1.10 -10.71 13.67
CA VAL A 89 -0.62 -9.93 14.83
C VAL A 89 -1.08 -8.47 14.88
N TYR A 90 -1.55 -7.89 13.77
CA TYR A 90 -1.77 -6.44 13.69
C TYR A 90 -2.84 -5.95 14.68
N GLN A 91 -3.92 -6.71 14.88
CA GLN A 91 -5.00 -6.34 15.81
C GLN A 91 -4.53 -6.29 17.27
N ASP A 92 -3.68 -7.24 17.67
CA ASP A 92 -3.05 -7.29 19.00
C ASP A 92 -1.96 -6.22 19.16
N HIS A 93 -1.33 -5.80 18.06
CA HIS A 93 -0.30 -4.76 18.04
C HIS A 93 -0.91 -3.35 18.22
N ALA A 94 -1.78 -2.93 17.31
CA ALA A 94 -2.54 -1.69 17.38
C ALA A 94 -3.73 -1.72 16.41
N GLY A 95 -4.89 -1.19 16.82
CA GLY A 95 -6.11 -1.21 16.00
C GLY A 95 -6.05 -0.41 14.69
N ARG A 96 -4.97 0.35 14.44
CA ARG A 96 -4.70 1.05 13.17
C ARG A 96 -3.41 0.61 12.49
N ALA A 97 -2.80 -0.48 12.96
CA ALA A 97 -1.52 -0.95 12.45
C ALA A 97 -1.65 -1.31 10.97
N SER A 98 -1.02 -0.53 10.08
CA SER A 98 -0.83 -0.86 8.67
C SER A 98 0.51 -1.58 8.47
N LEU A 99 0.67 -2.27 7.35
CA LEU A 99 1.96 -2.84 6.95
C LEU A 99 2.63 -1.98 5.87
N VAL A 100 3.69 -1.27 6.26
CA VAL A 100 4.51 -0.47 5.35
C VAL A 100 5.65 -1.33 4.80
N THR A 101 5.67 -1.49 3.48
CA THR A 101 6.63 -2.31 2.76
C THR A 101 7.55 -1.45 1.89
N PHE A 102 8.85 -1.50 2.16
CA PHE A 102 9.87 -0.83 1.35
C PHE A 102 10.51 -1.81 0.38
N PHE A 103 10.58 -1.45 -0.90
CA PHE A 103 11.27 -2.27 -1.90
C PHE A 103 12.64 -1.70 -2.22
N LYS A 104 13.64 -2.58 -2.38
CA LYS A 104 14.96 -2.15 -2.82
C LYS A 104 14.84 -1.38 -4.14
N PRO A 105 15.39 -0.16 -4.22
CA PRO A 105 15.26 0.65 -5.41
C PRO A 105 16.04 0.05 -6.60
N PRO A 106 15.56 0.28 -7.83
CA PRO A 106 16.24 -0.17 -9.03
C PRO A 106 17.58 0.56 -9.22
N GLU A 107 18.54 -0.07 -9.91
CA GLU A 107 19.85 0.57 -10.19
C GLU A 107 19.73 1.76 -11.15
N GLU A 108 18.76 1.68 -12.06
CA GLU A 108 18.40 2.75 -12.99
C GLU A 108 16.97 3.22 -12.71
N PRO A 109 16.65 4.51 -12.89
CA PRO A 109 15.28 5.00 -12.71
C PRO A 109 14.29 4.29 -13.63
N LEU A 110 13.14 3.88 -13.06
CA LEU A 110 12.03 3.31 -13.81
C LEU A 110 11.02 4.38 -14.21
N SER A 111 10.37 4.17 -15.34
CA SER A 111 9.19 4.91 -15.79
C SER A 111 7.96 4.60 -14.94
N GLU A 112 6.90 5.41 -15.07
CA GLU A 112 5.61 5.15 -14.42
C GLU A 112 5.04 3.78 -14.83
N ARG A 113 5.11 3.45 -16.12
CA ARG A 113 4.67 2.14 -16.63
C ARG A 113 5.38 0.98 -15.93
N GLU A 114 6.70 1.07 -15.77
CA GLU A 114 7.48 0.00 -15.13
C GLU A 114 7.15 -0.15 -13.64
N TYR A 115 6.77 0.93 -12.95
CA TYR A 115 6.27 0.84 -11.57
C TYR A 115 4.86 0.23 -11.49
N HIS A 116 3.98 0.53 -12.44
CA HIS A 116 2.69 -0.17 -12.55
C HIS A 116 2.89 -1.66 -12.81
N ASP A 117 3.75 -2.02 -13.77
CA ASP A 117 4.06 -3.42 -14.08
C ASP A 117 4.63 -4.14 -12.86
N ALA A 118 5.52 -3.48 -12.10
CA ALA A 118 6.08 -4.02 -10.85
C ALA A 118 5.00 -4.25 -9.78
N LEU A 119 4.12 -3.27 -9.54
CA LEU A 119 3.01 -3.41 -8.59
C LEU A 119 2.14 -4.62 -8.94
N TRP A 120 1.69 -4.70 -10.19
CA TRP A 120 0.80 -5.78 -10.61
C TRP A 120 1.49 -7.13 -10.59
N HIS A 121 2.77 -7.20 -10.93
CA HIS A 121 3.57 -8.41 -10.77
C HIS A 121 3.66 -8.88 -9.32
N ILE A 122 3.87 -7.95 -8.38
CA ILE A 122 3.86 -8.24 -6.93
C ILE A 122 2.49 -8.79 -6.53
N LEU A 123 1.41 -8.06 -6.77
CA LEU A 123 0.05 -8.44 -6.36
C LEU A 123 -0.38 -9.78 -6.97
N GLN A 124 -0.10 -10.00 -8.26
CA GLN A 124 -0.42 -11.26 -8.91
C GLN A 124 0.39 -12.43 -8.33
N THR A 125 1.67 -12.23 -8.01
CA THR A 125 2.52 -13.25 -7.38
C THR A 125 2.01 -13.59 -5.98
N LEU A 126 1.65 -12.59 -5.18
CA LEU A 126 1.04 -12.78 -3.87
C LEU A 126 -0.26 -13.57 -3.98
N HIS A 127 -1.17 -13.19 -4.88
CA HIS A 127 -2.43 -13.92 -5.10
C HIS A 127 -2.19 -15.37 -5.52
N LEU A 128 -1.28 -15.62 -6.47
CA LEU A 128 -0.96 -16.96 -6.96
C LEU A 128 -0.48 -17.93 -5.88
N HIS A 129 0.19 -17.38 -4.88
CA HIS A 129 0.87 -18.14 -3.83
C HIS A 129 0.23 -18.00 -2.46
N ASP A 130 -0.91 -17.32 -2.38
CA ASP A 130 -1.77 -17.25 -1.21
C ASP A 130 -2.23 -18.67 -0.81
N PRO A 131 -2.02 -19.10 0.44
CA PRO A 131 -2.50 -20.38 0.92
C PRO A 131 -4.02 -20.45 1.08
N GLU A 132 -4.70 -19.30 1.17
CA GLU A 132 -6.14 -19.22 1.33
C GLU A 132 -6.88 -19.02 -0.01
N PRO A 133 -8.11 -19.54 -0.14
CA PRO A 133 -8.95 -19.24 -1.29
C PRO A 133 -9.34 -17.76 -1.29
N TRP A 134 -9.68 -17.24 -2.48
CA TRP A 134 -10.25 -15.89 -2.57
C TRP A 134 -11.60 -15.83 -1.83
N PRO A 135 -11.84 -14.84 -0.94
CA PRO A 135 -13.03 -14.78 -0.09
C PRO A 135 -14.34 -14.85 -0.87
N GLU A 136 -15.30 -15.66 -0.43
CA GLU A 136 -16.59 -15.88 -1.13
C GLU A 136 -17.35 -14.58 -1.38
N ASP A 137 -17.31 -13.66 -0.41
CA ASP A 137 -18.06 -12.40 -0.45
C ASP A 137 -17.37 -11.29 -1.26
N ILE A 138 -16.11 -11.47 -1.68
CA ILE A 138 -15.40 -10.50 -2.52
C ILE A 138 -15.48 -10.94 -3.99
N PRO A 139 -15.93 -10.08 -4.92
CA PRO A 139 -15.97 -10.36 -6.35
C PRO A 139 -14.59 -10.75 -6.90
N THR A 140 -14.56 -11.49 -8.01
CA THR A 140 -13.31 -11.79 -8.73
C THR A 140 -13.08 -10.85 -9.91
N ASP A 141 -14.11 -10.12 -10.34
CA ASP A 141 -14.01 -9.13 -11.40
C ASP A 141 -13.47 -7.83 -10.80
N PRO A 142 -12.27 -7.36 -11.20
CA PRO A 142 -11.71 -6.09 -10.71
C PRO A 142 -12.56 -4.88 -11.06
N ASP A 143 -13.49 -5.03 -12.00
CA ASP A 143 -14.45 -4.00 -12.37
C ASP A 143 -15.74 -4.03 -11.52
N ASP A 144 -15.84 -4.89 -10.51
CA ASP A 144 -16.90 -4.78 -9.51
C ASP A 144 -16.54 -3.72 -8.45
N LYS A 145 -17.52 -2.89 -8.07
CA LYS A 145 -17.35 -1.83 -7.06
C LYS A 145 -17.01 -2.34 -5.66
N HIS A 146 -17.24 -3.63 -5.38
CA HIS A 146 -16.85 -4.27 -4.12
C HIS A 146 -15.56 -5.09 -4.25
N TRP A 147 -14.94 -5.12 -5.43
CA TRP A 147 -13.67 -5.81 -5.60
C TRP A 147 -12.57 -5.10 -4.81
N GLU A 148 -11.75 -5.89 -4.13
CA GLU A 148 -10.52 -5.46 -3.49
C GLU A 148 -9.51 -6.60 -3.50
N PHE A 149 -8.22 -6.28 -3.59
CA PHE A 149 -7.15 -7.27 -3.50
C PHE A 149 -7.20 -8.04 -2.17
N CYS A 150 -7.21 -9.37 -2.22
CA CYS A 150 -7.21 -10.21 -1.03
C CYS A 150 -5.93 -11.03 -0.91
N LEU A 151 -5.47 -11.23 0.34
CA LEU A 151 -4.41 -12.18 0.69
C LEU A 151 -4.70 -12.79 2.06
N GLY A 152 -4.52 -14.10 2.23
CA GLY A 152 -4.79 -14.76 3.51
C GLY A 152 -6.26 -14.71 3.92
N GLY A 153 -7.18 -14.63 2.94
CA GLY A 153 -8.61 -14.47 3.19
C GLY A 153 -9.05 -13.05 3.55
N GLU A 154 -8.13 -12.08 3.64
CA GLU A 154 -8.42 -10.72 4.07
C GLU A 154 -8.37 -9.74 2.88
N PRO A 155 -9.42 -8.92 2.68
CA PRO A 155 -9.40 -7.83 1.70
C PRO A 155 -8.51 -6.69 2.21
N MET A 156 -7.63 -6.19 1.36
CA MET A 156 -6.62 -5.20 1.68
C MET A 156 -6.54 -4.11 0.61
N PHE A 157 -6.29 -2.89 1.05
CA PHE A 157 -6.08 -1.73 0.19
C PHE A 157 -4.57 -1.39 0.13
N PRO A 158 -3.84 -1.76 -0.96
CA PRO A 158 -2.44 -1.42 -1.11
C PRO A 158 -2.30 0.02 -1.60
N THR A 159 -1.79 0.93 -0.78
CA THR A 159 -1.51 2.32 -1.17
C THR A 159 -0.04 2.46 -1.57
N CYS A 160 0.24 2.83 -2.82
CA CYS A 160 1.61 2.97 -3.31
C CYS A 160 2.13 4.41 -3.25
N ARG A 161 3.43 4.54 -2.99
CA ARG A 161 4.23 5.73 -3.28
C ARG A 161 5.39 5.37 -4.20
N ALA A 162 5.76 6.26 -5.11
CA ALA A 162 6.78 6.00 -6.13
C ALA A 162 7.53 7.28 -6.58
N PRO A 163 8.70 7.15 -7.23
CA PRO A 163 9.51 8.31 -7.65
C PRO A 163 8.94 9.13 -8.81
N PHE A 164 8.08 8.56 -9.65
CA PHE A 164 7.58 9.25 -10.85
C PHE A 164 6.56 10.36 -10.57
N TYR A 165 6.05 10.49 -9.33
CA TYR A 165 5.10 11.54 -8.97
C TYR A 165 5.76 12.92 -8.83
N ASP A 166 5.75 13.67 -9.92
CA ASP A 166 6.25 15.05 -9.94
C ASP A 166 5.33 16.04 -9.24
N THR A 167 4.02 15.78 -9.25
CA THR A 167 3.01 16.72 -8.73
C THR A 167 2.25 16.18 -7.53
N ARG A 168 1.92 14.88 -7.51
CA ARG A 168 1.18 14.25 -6.39
C ARG A 168 2.12 13.86 -5.26
N LYS A 169 2.40 14.80 -4.38
CA LYS A 169 3.42 14.66 -3.34
C LYS A 169 2.99 13.80 -2.17
N SER A 170 1.69 13.62 -2.00
CA SER A 170 1.05 12.60 -1.17
C SER A 170 1.41 11.18 -1.61
N ARG A 171 1.72 10.98 -2.89
CA ARG A 171 2.12 9.71 -3.50
C ARG A 171 3.62 9.61 -3.84
N TYR A 172 4.38 10.68 -3.62
CA TYR A 172 5.80 10.73 -3.99
C TYR A 172 6.69 10.02 -2.96
N CYS A 173 7.57 9.13 -3.43
CA CYS A 173 8.74 8.64 -2.68
C CYS A 173 9.97 8.73 -3.58
N PRO A 174 11.04 9.47 -3.22
CA PRO A 174 12.23 9.64 -4.06
C PRO A 174 13.10 8.39 -4.15
N ILE A 175 12.93 7.41 -3.25
CA ILE A 175 13.85 6.28 -3.12
C ILE A 175 13.46 5.17 -4.09
N GLY A 176 12.21 4.71 -4.03
CA GLY A 176 11.72 3.57 -4.81
C GLY A 176 10.24 3.32 -4.53
N LEU A 177 9.78 2.10 -4.82
CA LEU A 177 8.41 1.68 -4.54
C LEU A 177 8.21 1.47 -3.03
N GLU A 178 7.15 2.09 -2.50
CA GLU A 178 6.61 1.81 -1.17
C GLU A 178 5.18 1.33 -1.33
N ILE A 179 4.79 0.27 -0.62
CA ILE A 179 3.40 -0.19 -0.57
C ILE A 179 2.97 -0.25 0.89
N THR A 180 1.90 0.47 1.23
CA THR A 180 1.24 0.34 2.53
C THR A 180 0.03 -0.56 2.37
N PHE A 181 0.06 -1.78 2.91
CA PHE A 181 -1.08 -2.70 2.93
C PHE A 181 -1.95 -2.41 4.15
N GLN A 182 -3.25 -2.25 3.93
CA GLN A 182 -4.23 -1.93 4.97
C GLN A 182 -5.42 -2.88 4.84
N PRO A 183 -5.67 -3.78 5.80
CA PRO A 183 -6.90 -4.57 5.84
C PRO A 183 -8.12 -3.66 5.85
N ARG A 184 -9.19 -4.06 5.15
CA ARG A 184 -10.44 -3.29 5.09
C ARG A 184 -11.00 -2.96 6.47
N ALA A 185 -10.87 -3.90 7.41
CA ALA A 185 -11.29 -3.73 8.81
C ALA A 185 -10.72 -2.45 9.46
N LEU A 186 -9.53 -1.99 9.07
CA LEU A 186 -8.96 -0.74 9.58
C LEU A 186 -9.81 0.48 9.21
N PHE A 187 -10.41 0.50 8.01
CA PHE A 187 -11.29 1.59 7.58
C PHE A 187 -12.67 1.52 8.26
N GLU A 188 -13.16 0.30 8.50
CA GLU A 188 -14.43 0.06 9.18
C GLU A 188 -14.36 0.46 10.66
N ASP A 189 -13.30 0.07 11.37
CA ASP A 189 -13.09 0.38 12.78
C ASP A 189 -12.94 1.89 13.02
N LEU A 190 -12.39 2.62 12.05
CA LEU A 190 -12.31 4.08 12.09
C LEU A 190 -13.61 4.78 11.70
N ASN A 191 -14.63 4.02 11.27
CA ASN A 191 -15.89 4.52 10.70
C ASN A 191 -15.65 5.51 9.54
N VAL A 192 -14.63 5.24 8.70
CA VAL A 192 -14.22 6.11 7.58
C VAL A 192 -14.73 5.59 6.23
N THR A 193 -15.69 4.67 6.23
CA THR A 193 -16.36 4.19 5.01
C THR A 193 -17.48 5.16 4.59
N ALA A 194 -17.84 5.14 3.31
CA ALA A 194 -18.85 6.03 2.73
C ALA A 194 -20.26 5.84 3.32
N GLU A 195 -20.49 4.73 4.01
CA GLU A 195 -21.75 4.41 4.68
C GLU A 195 -22.00 5.28 5.92
N TYR A 196 -20.95 5.83 6.54
CA TYR A 196 -21.04 6.64 7.75
C TYR A 196 -20.88 8.13 7.45
N GLU A 197 -21.76 8.98 7.99
CA GLU A 197 -21.63 10.45 7.86
C GLU A 197 -20.28 10.97 8.38
N ALA A 198 -19.74 10.34 9.43
CA ALA A 198 -18.42 10.69 9.96
C ALA A 198 -17.30 10.37 8.94
N GLY A 199 -17.42 9.25 8.23
CA GLY A 199 -16.49 8.85 7.19
C GLY A 199 -16.56 9.76 5.98
N GLN A 200 -17.76 10.13 5.52
CA GLN A 200 -17.94 11.12 4.46
C GLN A 200 -17.27 12.46 4.79
N ARG A 201 -17.52 13.00 5.99
CA ARG A 201 -16.87 14.24 6.44
C ARG A 201 -15.36 14.11 6.56
N ALA A 202 -14.86 12.98 7.04
CA ALA A 202 -13.42 12.74 7.13
C ALA A 202 -12.78 12.71 5.74
N ARG A 203 -13.45 12.11 4.75
CA ARG A 203 -13.01 12.07 3.35
C ARG A 203 -13.02 13.45 2.70
N ASP A 204 -14.07 14.24 2.90
CA ASP A 204 -14.12 15.63 2.42
C ASP A 204 -12.91 16.43 2.94
N VAL A 205 -12.62 16.32 4.24
CA VAL A 205 -11.45 16.98 4.86
C VAL A 205 -10.13 16.46 4.28
N ILE A 206 -10.02 15.16 4.00
CA ILE A 206 -8.82 14.58 3.38
C ILE A 206 -8.66 15.09 1.95
N GLN A 207 -9.73 15.19 1.17
CA GLN A 207 -9.70 15.70 -0.20
C GLN A 207 -9.30 17.18 -0.26
N ASP A 208 -9.85 18.01 0.64
CA ASP A 208 -9.47 19.42 0.76
C ASP A 208 -7.97 19.57 1.07
N ARG A 209 -7.47 18.79 2.06
CA ARG A 209 -6.03 18.79 2.39
C ARG A 209 -5.17 18.25 1.27
N LEU A 210 -5.67 17.29 0.51
CA LEU A 210 -4.94 16.69 -0.61
C LEU A 210 -4.70 17.75 -1.70
N GLU A 211 -5.69 18.58 -2.00
CA GLU A 211 -5.55 19.68 -2.96
C GLU A 211 -4.48 20.68 -2.50
N GLU A 212 -4.48 21.08 -1.23
CA GLU A 212 -3.48 21.99 -0.67
C GLU A 212 -2.07 21.39 -0.66
N TYR A 213 -1.95 20.13 -0.23
CA TYR A 213 -0.68 19.44 -0.06
C TYR A 213 -0.01 19.12 -1.41
N ASP A 214 -0.78 18.62 -2.38
CA ASP A 214 -0.27 18.29 -3.72
C ASP A 214 -0.20 19.52 -4.64
N GLY A 215 -0.99 20.56 -4.36
CA GLY A 215 -1.10 21.75 -5.21
C GLY A 215 -1.86 21.50 -6.52
N VAL A 216 -2.59 20.39 -6.61
CA VAL A 216 -3.45 20.00 -7.73
C VAL A 216 -4.70 19.31 -7.22
N CYS A 217 -5.76 19.31 -8.02
CA CYS A 217 -6.99 18.61 -7.68
C CYS A 217 -6.74 17.12 -7.33
N PRO A 218 -7.56 16.54 -6.43
CA PRO A 218 -7.61 15.10 -6.19
C PRO A 218 -7.71 14.32 -7.52
N HIS A 219 -7.10 13.12 -7.56
CA HIS A 219 -7.16 12.28 -8.76
C HIS A 219 -8.61 11.85 -9.03
N ALA A 220 -9.00 11.77 -10.32
CA ALA A 220 -10.36 11.43 -10.73
C ALA A 220 -10.78 10.00 -10.33
N ASP A 221 -9.80 9.13 -10.08
CA ASP A 221 -10.00 7.74 -9.68
C ASP A 221 -10.12 7.57 -8.15
N LEU A 222 -9.92 8.63 -7.36
CA LEU A 222 -10.19 8.56 -5.93
C LEU A 222 -11.69 8.36 -5.73
N GLY A 223 -12.04 7.23 -5.13
CA GLY A 223 -13.41 6.80 -4.98
C GLY A 223 -13.64 6.01 -3.70
N ASP A 224 -14.85 5.51 -3.55
CA ASP A 224 -15.34 4.82 -2.38
C ASP A 224 -15.78 3.40 -2.71
N TRP A 225 -15.27 2.43 -1.96
CA TRP A 225 -15.71 1.04 -2.06
C TRP A 225 -17.23 0.91 -1.94
N GLY A 226 -17.83 0.15 -2.85
CA GLY A 226 -19.27 -0.08 -2.93
C GLY A 226 -20.07 1.00 -3.66
N VAL A 227 -19.45 2.12 -4.03
CA VAL A 227 -20.10 3.20 -4.81
C VAL A 227 -20.11 2.86 -6.30
N ASP A 228 -21.26 3.08 -6.93
CA ASP A 228 -21.43 2.79 -8.36
C ASP A 228 -20.53 3.71 -9.20
N GLY A 229 -19.67 3.11 -10.02
CA GLY A 229 -18.72 3.83 -10.89
C GLY A 229 -17.30 3.89 -10.34
N ASP A 230 -17.14 3.70 -9.04
CA ASP A 230 -15.83 3.69 -8.39
C ASP A 230 -15.19 2.30 -8.48
N ARG A 231 -13.86 2.27 -8.56
CA ARG A 231 -13.06 1.05 -8.55
C ARG A 231 -11.90 1.23 -7.57
N GLU A 232 -11.56 0.18 -6.83
CA GLU A 232 -10.44 0.24 -5.88
C GLU A 232 -9.09 0.17 -6.61
N TRP A 233 -8.98 -0.67 -7.65
CA TRP A 233 -7.69 -1.01 -8.26
C TRP A 233 -6.89 0.18 -8.85
N PRO A 234 -7.49 1.21 -9.47
CA PRO A 234 -6.73 2.35 -9.97
C PRO A 234 -6.15 3.20 -8.82
N GLN A 235 -6.75 3.13 -7.62
CA GLN A 235 -6.31 3.88 -6.46
C GLN A 235 -5.05 3.33 -5.81
N TYR A 236 -4.70 2.07 -6.10
CA TYR A 236 -3.53 1.40 -5.54
C TYR A 236 -2.24 2.11 -5.96
N MET A 237 -2.16 2.50 -7.23
CA MET A 237 -1.16 3.40 -7.77
C MET A 237 -1.86 4.31 -8.78
N LEU A 238 -2.09 5.57 -8.38
CA LEU A 238 -2.78 6.55 -9.23
C LEU A 238 -1.91 6.91 -10.44
N SER A 239 -2.50 7.11 -11.60
CA SER A 239 -1.73 7.59 -12.76
C SER A 239 -1.22 9.02 -12.53
N SER A 240 -0.02 9.31 -13.02
CA SER A 240 0.42 10.68 -13.34
C SER A 240 0.32 10.95 -14.84
N ASP A 241 0.42 9.90 -15.66
CA ASP A 241 0.24 9.89 -17.11
C ASP A 241 -0.64 8.69 -17.49
N GLU A 242 -1.89 8.96 -17.91
CA GLU A 242 -2.87 7.93 -18.29
C GLU A 242 -2.34 6.99 -19.38
N GLU A 243 -1.43 7.44 -20.25
CA GLU A 243 -0.84 6.58 -21.28
C GLU A 243 0.09 5.54 -20.67
N GLN A 244 0.71 5.81 -19.52
CA GLN A 244 1.66 4.93 -18.83
C GLN A 244 1.01 4.00 -17.81
N ALA A 245 -0.18 4.34 -17.31
CA ALA A 245 -1.00 3.47 -16.49
C ALA A 245 -1.70 2.37 -17.31
N PRO A 246 -2.06 1.23 -16.71
CA PRO A 246 -2.84 0.20 -17.39
C PRO A 246 -4.30 0.66 -17.59
N ALA A 247 -4.85 0.40 -18.78
CA ALA A 247 -6.23 0.77 -19.12
C ALA A 247 -7.29 -0.18 -18.52
N GLU A 248 -6.89 -1.39 -18.17
CA GLU A 248 -7.69 -2.43 -17.51
C GLU A 248 -6.85 -3.04 -16.38
N CYS A 249 -7.49 -3.59 -15.35
CA CYS A 249 -6.76 -4.18 -14.23
C CYS A 249 -5.94 -5.41 -14.68
N PRO A 250 -4.59 -5.42 -14.54
CA PRO A 250 -3.76 -6.50 -15.09
C PRO A 250 -3.79 -7.84 -14.34
N ILE A 251 -4.57 -7.94 -13.25
CA ILE A 251 -4.62 -9.12 -12.39
C ILE A 251 -5.73 -10.08 -12.85
N THR A 252 -5.41 -11.38 -12.87
CA THR A 252 -6.43 -12.43 -12.99
C THR A 252 -6.68 -13.05 -11.62
N VAL A 253 -7.90 -12.86 -11.09
CA VAL A 253 -8.33 -13.46 -9.83
C VAL A 253 -9.02 -14.80 -10.09
N THR A 254 -8.72 -15.79 -9.24
CA THR A 254 -9.37 -17.11 -9.27
C THR A 254 -9.66 -17.56 -7.84
N ARG A 255 -10.80 -18.23 -7.65
CA ARG A 255 -11.20 -18.80 -6.36
C ARG A 255 -10.58 -20.18 -6.10
N GLU A 256 -10.20 -20.89 -7.16
CA GLU A 256 -9.68 -22.25 -7.07
C GLU A 256 -8.31 -22.27 -6.37
N HIS A 257 -8.12 -23.20 -5.42
CA HIS A 257 -6.84 -23.42 -4.76
C HIS A 257 -6.35 -24.87 -5.00
N PRO A 258 -5.11 -25.10 -5.48
CA PRO A 258 -4.14 -24.10 -5.93
C PRO A 258 -4.68 -23.31 -7.13
N LYS A 259 -4.05 -22.17 -7.48
CA LYS A 259 -4.53 -21.17 -8.46
C LYS A 259 -3.86 -21.30 -9.86
N PRO A 260 -3.90 -22.43 -10.59
CA PRO A 260 -3.13 -22.64 -11.82
C PRO A 260 -3.59 -21.78 -13.01
N ALA A 261 -4.78 -21.18 -12.92
CA ALA A 261 -5.38 -20.35 -13.97
C ALA A 261 -5.09 -18.85 -13.83
N ALA A 262 -4.64 -18.37 -12.67
CA ALA A 262 -4.29 -16.96 -12.49
C ALA A 262 -2.96 -16.62 -13.20
N ARG A 263 -2.90 -15.47 -13.88
CA ARG A 263 -1.75 -14.98 -14.67
C ARG A 263 -1.85 -13.44 -14.75
N LEU A 264 -0.70 -12.77 -14.92
CA LEU A 264 -0.71 -11.40 -15.43
C LEU A 264 -1.26 -11.43 -16.86
N SER A 265 -2.25 -10.61 -17.15
CA SER A 265 -2.83 -10.44 -18.50
C SER A 265 -1.99 -9.51 -19.36
#